data_AF-A0A7S3RLC0-F1
#
_entry.id   AF-A0A7S3RLC0-F1
#
_cell.length_a   1.000
_cell.length_b   1.000
_cell.length_c   1.000
_cell.angle_alpha   90.00
_cell.angle_beta   90.00
_cell.angle_gamma   90.00
#
_symmetry.space_group_name_H-M   'P 1'
#
loop_
_entity.id
_entity.type
_entity.pdbx_description
1 polymer ?
#
loop_
_entity_poly.entity_id
_entity_poly.type
_entity_poly.pdbx_seq_one_letter_code
_entity_poly.pdbx_strand_id
1 'polypeptide(L)'
;VACQTVYSALFGSSEPATKQDEAANLNSAYAAYTSSAPSVPSAPAAASSASSAAPAASAAPAANSAQQAEKYEEEIKALKARLAELKAAPQRPSQGLQDAMKNAKATSSVPAPETTVAKKESGDLPRVELKGRKIVVVGHGPVGHDFVVKLVGMVGDGALDITVFGEEKLLAYDRVHLTEYFEHRDAQKLVMTETSWFKEHKVTLLTGAKVTKINREKCAVEYTDAANKKSELAYDAVVMATGSYPFVPPLKNLTMEVKGAFVYRTIEDLENMITYAKTSKKAAVIGGGLLGLEAAKAVYDLGQDSHVLEMAPFLMPTQLDEGGGKALQGKIEEMGIQVHTKSRLQELVVEGGKVKGVMLTDADHEEPYLLELDMLVVSAGIRARDELARECGVEIGARGGIVIDSRCRSS
;
A
#
# COMPACT_ATOMS: atom_id res chain seq x y z
N VAL A 1 13.10 -28.26 7.18
CA VAL A 1 11.87 -27.57 7.64
C VAL A 1 11.48 -26.45 6.67
N ALA A 2 12.29 -25.40 6.47
CA ALA A 2 11.99 -24.33 5.50
C ALA A 2 11.72 -24.83 4.05
N CYS A 3 12.53 -25.76 3.53
CA CYS A 3 12.29 -26.37 2.21
C CYS A 3 11.00 -27.21 2.13
N GLN A 4 10.55 -27.79 3.26
CA GLN A 4 9.37 -28.68 3.29
C GLN A 4 8.07 -27.86 3.38
N THR A 5 8.12 -26.72 4.07
CA THR A 5 7.04 -25.71 4.07
C THR A 5 6.83 -25.10 2.68
N VAL A 6 7.92 -24.85 1.94
CA VAL A 6 7.85 -24.33 0.56
C VAL A 6 7.33 -25.39 -0.42
N TYR A 7 7.73 -26.67 -0.28
CA TYR A 7 7.24 -27.74 -1.15
C TYR A 7 5.73 -27.99 -0.99
N SER A 8 5.22 -28.06 0.24
CA SER A 8 3.78 -28.24 0.50
C SER A 8 2.93 -27.02 0.07
N ALA A 9 3.51 -25.82 0.10
CA ALA A 9 2.85 -24.60 -0.36
C ALA A 9 2.72 -24.49 -1.88
N LEU A 10 3.55 -25.21 -2.66
CA LEU A 10 3.62 -25.06 -4.12
C LEU A 10 2.82 -26.13 -4.89
N PHE A 11 2.57 -27.31 -4.32
CA PHE A 11 2.03 -28.44 -5.10
C PHE A 11 0.77 -29.10 -4.55
N GLY A 12 0.30 -28.68 -3.37
CA GLY A 12 -0.79 -29.37 -2.68
C GLY A 12 -0.36 -30.76 -2.17
N SER A 13 -0.94 -31.18 -1.05
CA SER A 13 -0.71 -32.50 -0.47
C SER A 13 -1.32 -33.58 -1.35
N SER A 14 -0.53 -34.25 -2.19
CA SER A 14 -0.87 -35.58 -2.67
C SER A 14 -0.37 -36.61 -1.65
N GLU A 15 -1.23 -37.02 -0.73
CA GLU A 15 -1.04 -38.33 -0.09
C GLU A 15 -1.72 -39.41 -0.94
N PRO A 16 -1.08 -40.59 -1.12
CA PRO A 16 -1.68 -41.71 -1.81
C PRO A 16 -2.82 -42.30 -0.96
N ALA A 17 -3.86 -42.76 -1.63
CA ALA A 17 -5.00 -43.42 -1.03
C ALA A 17 -4.61 -44.57 -0.09
N THR A 18 -5.17 -44.62 1.12
CA THR A 18 -5.71 -45.85 1.75
C THR A 18 -6.53 -45.57 3.03
N LYS A 19 -7.85 -45.82 2.91
CA LYS A 19 -8.84 -46.44 3.85
C LYS A 19 -9.02 -46.00 5.32
N GLN A 20 -10.28 -45.62 5.60
CA GLN A 20 -11.19 -46.04 6.72
C GLN A 20 -10.82 -45.67 8.17
N ASP A 21 -11.69 -45.32 9.11
CA ASP A 21 -13.15 -45.15 9.24
C ASP A 21 -13.42 -44.49 10.63
N GLU A 22 -14.67 -44.03 10.87
CA GLU A 22 -15.32 -43.74 12.17
C GLU A 22 -14.93 -42.45 12.95
N ALA A 23 -15.83 -41.65 13.54
CA ALA A 23 -17.29 -41.65 13.66
C ALA A 23 -17.78 -40.30 14.24
N ALA A 24 -19.04 -40.02 13.89
CA ALA A 24 -20.03 -39.06 14.39
C ALA A 24 -19.92 -38.32 15.74
N ASN A 25 -20.61 -37.17 15.75
CA ASN A 25 -21.41 -36.57 16.84
C ASN A 25 -20.69 -35.72 17.91
N LEU A 26 -20.97 -34.41 17.91
CA LEU A 26 -21.92 -33.80 18.85
C LEU A 26 -22.09 -32.29 18.59
N ASN A 27 -23.34 -31.90 18.42
CA ASN A 27 -23.84 -30.54 18.30
C ASN A 27 -24.57 -30.22 19.62
N SER A 28 -24.37 -29.03 20.23
CA SER A 28 -25.40 -28.29 21.01
C SER A 28 -24.81 -27.15 21.85
N ALA A 29 -25.62 -26.08 21.97
CA ALA A 29 -25.60 -24.94 22.87
C ALA A 29 -24.84 -23.71 22.30
N TYR A 30 -25.48 -22.62 21.87
CA TYR A 30 -26.61 -21.91 22.48
C TYR A 30 -27.33 -21.03 21.43
N ALA A 31 -28.65 -21.19 21.30
CA ALA A 31 -29.54 -20.22 20.66
C ALA A 31 -30.74 -19.98 21.58
N ALA A 32 -30.93 -18.73 22.01
CA ALA A 32 -32.17 -18.17 22.54
C ALA A 32 -31.97 -16.64 22.46
N TYR A 33 -32.63 -15.91 21.57
CA TYR A 33 -34.06 -15.63 21.70
C TYR A 33 -34.69 -15.36 20.32
N THR A 34 -35.93 -15.78 20.22
CA THR A 34 -36.73 -16.05 19.02
C THR A 34 -37.54 -14.85 18.49
N SER A 35 -37.75 -14.82 17.16
CA SER A 35 -39.00 -14.64 16.37
C SER A 35 -40.11 -13.72 16.92
N SER A 36 -40.90 -12.97 16.15
CA SER A 36 -41.61 -13.30 14.90
C SER A 36 -42.47 -12.10 14.45
N ALA A 37 -42.56 -11.83 13.15
CA ALA A 37 -43.74 -11.23 12.48
C ALA A 37 -44.70 -12.37 12.07
N PRO A 38 -46.01 -12.20 11.68
CA PRO A 38 -46.46 -11.22 10.68
C PRO A 38 -47.94 -10.72 10.74
N SER A 39 -48.27 -9.86 9.74
CA SER A 39 -49.53 -9.69 9.00
C SER A 39 -50.45 -8.47 9.26
N VAL A 40 -50.95 -7.96 8.12
CA VAL A 40 -51.74 -6.74 7.80
C VAL A 40 -53.16 -7.23 7.38
N PRO A 41 -54.31 -6.56 7.63
CA PRO A 41 -54.82 -5.53 6.68
C PRO A 41 -55.77 -4.43 7.15
N SER A 42 -55.86 -3.42 6.27
CA SER A 42 -57.00 -2.54 5.91
C SER A 42 -57.25 -1.21 6.65
N ALA A 43 -57.43 -0.17 5.83
CA ALA A 43 -57.87 1.21 6.15
C ALA A 43 -59.43 1.29 6.24
N PRO A 44 -60.08 2.42 6.62
CA PRO A 44 -60.11 3.64 5.78
C PRO A 44 -60.29 5.02 6.47
N ALA A 45 -60.07 6.07 5.66
CA ALA A 45 -60.77 7.37 5.53
C ALA A 45 -60.78 8.45 6.64
N ALA A 46 -60.36 9.68 6.26
CA ALA A 46 -61.12 10.96 6.26
C ALA A 46 -60.14 12.17 6.31
N ALA A 47 -60.02 12.96 5.23
CA ALA A 47 -60.65 14.27 4.99
C ALA A 47 -60.07 15.42 5.85
N SER A 48 -59.32 16.37 5.28
CA SER A 48 -59.75 17.72 4.80
C SER A 48 -58.61 18.69 5.20
N SER A 49 -58.28 19.84 4.60
CA SER A 49 -58.84 20.70 3.54
C SER A 49 -57.76 21.76 3.17
N ALA A 50 -57.79 22.23 1.91
CA ALA A 50 -57.71 23.63 1.44
C ALA A 50 -56.60 24.59 1.98
N SER A 51 -56.00 25.54 1.26
CA SER A 51 -56.20 26.13 -0.09
C SER A 51 -55.16 27.26 -0.28
N SER A 52 -55.04 27.71 -1.54
CA SER A 52 -54.48 28.96 -2.08
C SER A 52 -53.00 28.97 -2.48
N ALA A 53 -52.58 29.65 -3.54
CA ALA A 53 -53.08 30.00 -4.87
C ALA A 53 -51.90 30.73 -5.54
N ALA A 54 -51.58 30.43 -6.80
CA ALA A 54 -50.47 31.03 -7.54
C ALA A 54 -50.73 32.50 -7.94
N PRO A 55 -49.72 33.18 -8.51
CA PRO A 55 -49.87 33.46 -9.94
C PRO A 55 -48.62 33.17 -10.79
N ALA A 56 -48.90 33.06 -12.09
CA ALA A 56 -48.09 32.48 -13.16
C ALA A 56 -46.90 33.34 -13.65
N ALA A 57 -45.87 32.66 -14.15
CA ALA A 57 -44.94 33.20 -15.14
C ALA A 57 -44.44 32.09 -16.09
N SER A 58 -44.81 32.22 -17.37
CA SER A 58 -43.99 31.91 -18.57
C SER A 58 -43.45 30.48 -18.80
N ALA A 59 -44.13 29.70 -19.64
CA ALA A 59 -43.55 28.63 -20.50
C ALA A 59 -42.86 29.29 -21.72
N ALA A 60 -41.72 28.89 -22.29
CA ALA A 60 -41.07 27.59 -22.57
C ALA A 60 -39.54 27.84 -22.86
N PRO A 61 -38.64 26.83 -23.06
CA PRO A 61 -38.90 25.41 -23.28
C PRO A 61 -38.20 24.46 -22.29
N ALA A 62 -39.00 23.66 -21.58
CA ALA A 62 -38.57 22.49 -20.83
C ALA A 62 -38.18 21.27 -21.72
N ALA A 63 -38.20 21.44 -23.04
CA ALA A 63 -37.90 20.38 -24.00
C ALA A 63 -36.39 20.08 -24.11
N ASN A 64 -35.52 21.07 -23.85
CA ASN A 64 -34.07 20.89 -23.93
C ASN A 64 -33.47 20.31 -22.64
N SER A 65 -34.11 20.52 -21.49
CA SER A 65 -33.61 20.05 -20.18
C SER A 65 -33.84 18.56 -19.95
N ALA A 66 -34.93 17.98 -20.48
CA ALA A 66 -35.23 16.55 -20.33
C ALA A 66 -34.31 15.69 -21.19
N GLN A 67 -34.12 16.05 -22.46
CA GLN A 67 -33.17 15.36 -23.36
C GLN A 67 -31.72 15.49 -22.88
N GLN A 68 -31.37 16.62 -22.27
CA GLN A 68 -30.05 16.83 -21.70
C GLN A 68 -29.84 16.07 -20.39
N ALA A 69 -30.89 15.90 -19.57
CA ALA A 69 -30.86 15.05 -18.39
C ALA A 69 -30.69 13.56 -18.76
N GLU A 70 -31.43 13.06 -19.76
CA GLU A 70 -31.29 11.68 -20.27
C GLU A 70 -29.87 11.43 -20.80
N LYS A 71 -29.31 12.39 -21.55
CA LYS A 71 -27.92 12.31 -22.03
C LYS A 71 -26.93 12.22 -20.86
N TYR A 72 -27.11 13.03 -19.82
CA TYR A 72 -26.23 12.97 -18.64
C TYR A 72 -26.40 11.67 -17.84
N GLU A 73 -27.61 11.11 -17.75
CA GLU A 73 -27.82 9.81 -17.12
C GLU A 73 -27.13 8.68 -17.89
N GLU A 74 -27.18 8.70 -19.22
CA GLU A 74 -26.44 7.76 -20.07
C GLU A 74 -24.92 7.91 -19.91
N GLU A 75 -24.40 9.15 -19.88
CA GLU A 75 -22.99 9.43 -19.64
C GLU A 75 -22.55 8.96 -18.23
N ILE A 76 -23.35 9.22 -17.20
CA ILE A 76 -23.08 8.74 -15.83
C ILE A 76 -23.10 7.21 -15.77
N LYS A 77 -24.05 6.57 -16.46
CA LYS A 77 -24.12 5.10 -16.54
C LYS A 77 -22.91 4.51 -17.25
N ALA A 78 -22.48 5.12 -18.36
CA ALA A 78 -21.27 4.71 -19.09
C ALA A 78 -20.01 4.90 -18.24
N LEU A 79 -19.90 6.03 -17.52
CA LEU A 79 -18.80 6.29 -16.59
C LEU A 79 -18.79 5.30 -15.41
N LYS A 80 -19.95 4.95 -14.86
CA LYS A 80 -20.07 3.93 -13.80
C LYS A 80 -19.69 2.54 -14.29
N ALA A 81 -20.13 2.15 -15.48
CA ALA A 81 -19.74 0.88 -16.10
C ALA A 81 -18.23 0.84 -16.35
N ARG A 82 -17.66 1.93 -16.88
CA ARG A 82 -16.21 2.06 -17.07
C ARG A 82 -15.47 2.00 -15.74
N LEU A 83 -15.96 2.65 -14.69
CA LEU A 83 -15.39 2.58 -13.35
C LEU A 83 -15.44 1.16 -12.79
N ALA A 84 -16.51 0.40 -13.05
CA ALA A 84 -16.62 -0.99 -12.64
C ALA A 84 -15.62 -1.89 -13.38
N GLU A 85 -15.45 -1.72 -14.70
CA GLU A 85 -14.40 -2.40 -15.48
C GLU A 85 -12.99 -2.05 -14.97
N LEU A 86 -12.74 -0.78 -14.65
CA LEU A 86 -11.46 -0.31 -14.11
C LEU A 86 -11.15 -0.92 -12.73
N LYS A 87 -12.19 -1.28 -11.96
CA LYS A 87 -12.10 -1.90 -10.65
C LYS A 87 -12.11 -3.43 -10.68
N ALA A 88 -12.36 -4.05 -11.83
CA ALA A 88 -12.43 -5.50 -11.92
C ALA A 88 -11.05 -6.14 -11.62
N ALA A 89 -11.08 -7.24 -10.88
CA ALA A 89 -9.90 -8.05 -10.56
C ALA A 89 -9.30 -8.65 -11.85
N PRO A 90 -7.97 -8.90 -11.89
CA PRO A 90 -7.35 -9.59 -13.00
C PRO A 90 -7.89 -11.02 -13.16
N GLN A 91 -8.00 -11.50 -14.41
CA GLN A 91 -8.64 -12.78 -14.73
C GLN A 91 -7.72 -14.01 -14.58
N ARG A 92 -6.41 -13.82 -14.33
CA ARG A 92 -5.46 -14.93 -14.18
C ARG A 92 -5.40 -15.40 -12.71
N PRO A 93 -5.42 -16.72 -12.44
CA PRO A 93 -5.31 -17.23 -11.06
C PRO A 93 -3.94 -16.91 -10.43
N SER A 94 -3.95 -16.38 -9.19
CA SER A 94 -2.75 -15.85 -8.50
C SER A 94 -2.42 -16.52 -7.16
N GLN A 95 -3.28 -17.41 -6.66
CA GLN A 95 -3.28 -17.80 -5.24
C GLN A 95 -2.02 -18.54 -4.76
N GLY A 96 -1.48 -19.48 -5.55
CA GLY A 96 -0.35 -20.33 -5.11
C GLY A 96 0.97 -19.59 -4.83
N LEU A 97 1.32 -18.57 -5.63
CA LEU A 97 2.51 -17.74 -5.35
C LEU A 97 2.23 -16.72 -4.25
N GLN A 98 1.01 -16.17 -4.18
CA GLN A 98 0.64 -15.24 -3.10
C GLN A 98 0.74 -15.93 -1.74
N ASP A 99 0.29 -17.18 -1.62
CA ASP A 99 0.42 -17.98 -0.41
C ASP A 99 1.90 -18.27 -0.10
N ALA A 100 2.71 -18.60 -1.13
CA ALA A 100 4.15 -18.80 -0.96
C ALA A 100 4.88 -17.51 -0.50
N MET A 101 4.51 -16.34 -1.01
CA MET A 101 5.08 -15.05 -0.64
C MET A 101 4.60 -14.58 0.74
N LYS A 102 3.33 -14.81 1.08
CA LYS A 102 2.79 -14.59 2.44
C LYS A 102 3.53 -15.45 3.47
N ASN A 103 3.82 -16.70 3.13
CA ASN A 103 4.60 -17.61 3.99
C ASN A 103 6.09 -17.23 4.08
N ALA A 104 6.71 -16.76 2.99
CA ALA A 104 8.08 -16.24 2.98
C ALA A 104 8.22 -14.94 3.80
N LYS A 105 7.19 -14.06 3.76
CA LYS A 105 7.08 -12.88 4.62
C LYS A 105 6.95 -13.26 6.10
N ALA A 106 6.08 -14.22 6.42
CA ALA A 106 5.88 -14.70 7.79
C ALA A 106 7.15 -15.32 8.39
N THR A 107 7.94 -16.03 7.58
CA THR A 107 9.22 -16.64 8.01
C THR A 107 10.39 -15.66 8.10
N SER A 108 10.25 -14.43 7.61
CA SER A 108 11.21 -13.33 7.82
C SER A 108 10.98 -12.54 9.12
N SER A 109 9.94 -12.89 9.89
CA SER A 109 9.78 -12.36 11.24
C SER A 109 10.89 -12.94 12.13
N VAL A 110 11.88 -12.11 12.46
CA VAL A 110 12.73 -12.35 13.62
C VAL A 110 11.77 -12.52 14.79
N PRO A 111 11.80 -13.63 15.54
CA PRO A 111 10.96 -13.75 16.72
C PRO A 111 11.30 -12.57 17.63
N ALA A 112 10.28 -11.85 18.08
CA ALA A 112 10.45 -10.83 19.10
C ALA A 112 11.28 -11.44 20.23
N PRO A 113 12.35 -10.78 20.71
CA PRO A 113 13.11 -11.32 21.81
C PRO A 113 12.15 -11.56 22.97
N GLU A 114 12.06 -12.81 23.44
CA GLU A 114 11.40 -13.13 24.70
C GLU A 114 12.22 -12.50 25.83
N THR A 115 11.99 -11.22 26.08
CA THR A 115 12.42 -10.60 27.32
C THR A 115 11.24 -10.65 28.28
N THR A 116 11.18 -11.74 29.05
CA THR A 116 10.62 -11.71 30.39
C THR A 116 11.47 -10.76 31.24
N VAL A 117 11.22 -9.45 31.11
CA VAL A 117 11.77 -8.48 32.04
C VAL A 117 11.00 -8.64 33.34
N ALA A 118 11.63 -9.29 34.32
CA ALA A 118 11.17 -9.26 35.70
C ALA A 118 10.88 -7.82 36.09
N LYS A 119 9.67 -7.61 36.64
CA LYS A 119 9.13 -6.33 37.09
C LYS A 119 10.07 -5.74 38.16
N LYS A 120 11.05 -4.95 37.73
CA LYS A 120 11.91 -4.19 38.64
C LYS A 120 11.11 -2.97 39.10
N GLU A 121 11.04 -2.81 40.41
CA GLU A 121 10.27 -1.77 41.08
C GLU A 121 10.52 -0.39 40.47
N SER A 122 9.43 0.32 40.23
CA SER A 122 9.39 1.67 39.69
C SER A 122 10.03 2.65 40.67
N GLY A 123 11.28 3.00 40.43
CA GLY A 123 11.83 4.25 40.94
C GLY A 123 11.07 5.42 40.32
N ASP A 124 10.71 6.41 41.14
CA ASP A 124 9.98 7.63 40.78
C ASP A 124 10.54 8.26 39.49
N LEU A 125 9.86 8.00 38.39
CA LEU A 125 10.04 8.76 37.17
C LEU A 125 9.25 10.07 37.34
N PRO A 126 9.83 11.24 37.04
CA PRO A 126 9.08 12.49 37.08
C PRO A 126 7.88 12.37 36.14
N ARG A 127 6.66 12.41 36.69
CA ARG A 127 5.43 12.53 35.91
C ARG A 127 5.51 13.84 35.14
N VAL A 128 5.91 13.78 33.87
CA VAL A 128 5.86 14.92 32.96
C VAL A 128 4.41 15.37 32.89
N GLU A 129 4.14 16.66 33.12
CA GLU A 129 2.83 17.21 32.85
C GLU A 129 2.60 17.15 31.33
N LEU A 130 1.78 16.19 30.92
CA LEU A 130 1.50 15.90 29.52
C LEU A 130 0.46 16.86 28.95
N LYS A 131 -0.37 17.47 29.81
CA LYS A 131 -1.57 18.17 29.39
C LYS A 131 -1.25 19.35 28.46
N GLY A 132 -1.74 19.28 27.23
CA GLY A 132 -1.65 20.37 26.25
C GLY A 132 -0.30 20.51 25.55
N ARG A 133 0.63 19.55 25.71
CA ARG A 133 1.85 19.51 24.90
C ARG A 133 1.52 19.22 23.44
N LYS A 134 2.17 19.94 22.53
CA LYS A 134 2.01 19.86 21.09
C LYS A 134 2.94 18.81 20.51
N ILE A 135 2.36 17.72 20.02
CA ILE A 135 3.10 16.62 19.39
C ILE A 135 2.82 16.63 17.91
N VAL A 136 3.87 16.82 17.11
CA VAL A 136 3.78 16.73 15.65
C VAL A 136 4.32 15.38 15.20
N VAL A 137 3.51 14.62 14.47
CA VAL A 137 3.91 13.35 13.84
C VAL A 137 4.05 13.56 12.35
N VAL A 138 5.28 13.42 11.84
CA VAL A 138 5.61 13.61 10.42
C VAL A 138 5.61 12.26 9.73
N GLY A 139 4.54 11.96 8.99
CA GLY A 139 4.34 10.72 8.27
C GLY A 139 3.14 9.93 8.81
N HIS A 140 2.14 9.73 7.95
CA HIS A 140 0.94 8.95 8.23
C HIS A 140 0.93 7.59 7.52
N GLY A 141 2.05 6.86 7.62
CA GLY A 141 2.13 5.46 7.23
C GLY A 141 1.79 4.51 8.38
N PRO A 142 1.94 3.18 8.22
CA PRO A 142 1.63 2.19 9.25
C PRO A 142 2.27 2.49 10.61
N VAL A 143 3.55 2.86 10.61
CA VAL A 143 4.29 3.17 11.85
C VAL A 143 3.78 4.45 12.52
N GLY A 144 3.55 5.52 11.75
CA GLY A 144 3.04 6.78 12.30
C GLY A 144 1.63 6.65 12.86
N HIS A 145 0.78 5.87 12.19
CA HIS A 145 -0.56 5.56 12.68
C HIS A 145 -0.53 4.73 13.97
N ASP A 146 0.22 3.62 13.98
CA ASP A 146 0.35 2.74 15.16
C ASP A 146 0.94 3.50 16.37
N PHE A 147 1.92 4.38 16.14
CA PHE A 147 2.47 5.26 17.17
C PHE A 147 1.39 6.15 17.80
N VAL A 148 0.55 6.80 16.98
CA VAL A 148 -0.50 7.71 17.46
C VAL A 148 -1.57 6.94 18.23
N VAL A 149 -2.02 5.78 17.72
CA VAL A 149 -3.00 4.92 18.40
C VAL A 149 -2.49 4.50 19.77
N LYS A 150 -1.24 4.03 19.87
CA LYS A 150 -0.63 3.62 21.13
C LYS A 150 -0.43 4.79 22.08
N LEU A 151 0.04 5.94 21.57
CA LEU A 151 0.23 7.14 22.38
C LEU A 151 -1.09 7.58 23.01
N VAL A 152 -2.15 7.71 22.22
CA VAL A 152 -3.50 8.05 22.69
C VAL A 152 -3.99 7.02 23.72
N GLY A 153 -3.85 5.72 23.44
CA GLY A 153 -4.24 4.66 24.38
C GLY A 153 -3.50 4.69 25.72
N MET A 154 -2.26 5.22 25.74
CA MET A 154 -1.47 5.37 26.97
C MET A 154 -1.82 6.61 27.78
N VAL A 155 -2.14 7.74 27.13
CA VAL A 155 -2.29 9.04 27.80
C VAL A 155 -3.74 9.50 27.94
N GLY A 156 -4.66 8.92 27.17
CA GLY A 156 -6.06 9.30 27.08
C GLY A 156 -6.35 10.46 26.12
N ASP A 157 -7.60 10.55 25.69
CA ASP A 157 -8.04 11.45 24.61
C ASP A 157 -7.88 12.93 24.97
N GLY A 158 -7.16 13.66 24.11
CA GLY A 158 -6.91 15.09 24.30
C GLY A 158 -6.01 15.43 25.49
N ALA A 159 -5.30 14.44 26.06
CA ALA A 159 -4.22 14.73 27.00
C ALA A 159 -3.06 15.47 26.29
N LEU A 160 -2.84 15.18 25.01
CA LEU A 160 -1.85 15.83 24.15
C LEU A 160 -2.55 16.53 22.98
N ASP A 161 -1.98 17.62 22.48
CA ASP A 161 -2.38 18.25 21.22
C ASP A 161 -1.59 17.58 20.08
N ILE A 162 -2.17 16.55 19.46
CA ILE A 162 -1.49 15.72 18.46
C ILE A 162 -1.91 16.18 17.07
N THR A 163 -0.93 16.56 16.24
CA THR A 163 -1.12 16.80 14.81
C THR A 163 -0.29 15.83 13.97
N VAL A 164 -0.94 15.10 13.08
CA VAL A 164 -0.34 14.11 12.19
C VAL A 164 -0.35 14.61 10.77
N PHE A 165 0.81 14.57 10.10
CA PHE A 165 0.96 14.95 8.70
C PHE A 165 1.12 13.71 7.82
N GLY A 166 0.34 13.63 6.74
CA GLY A 166 0.50 12.65 5.67
C GLY A 166 0.65 13.35 4.33
N GLU A 167 1.77 13.13 3.62
CA GLU A 167 1.98 13.64 2.26
C GLU A 167 1.00 13.01 1.27
N GLU A 168 0.65 11.73 1.46
CA GLU A 168 -0.38 11.05 0.69
C GLU A 168 -1.77 11.56 1.06
N LYS A 169 -2.69 11.55 0.09
CA LYS A 169 -4.09 11.98 0.28
C LYS A 169 -4.93 10.94 1.04
N LEU A 170 -4.45 9.71 1.11
CA LEU A 170 -5.12 8.59 1.75
C LEU A 170 -4.82 8.55 3.26
N LEU A 171 -5.73 7.94 4.02
CA LEU A 171 -5.44 7.52 5.39
C LEU A 171 -4.33 6.47 5.40
N ALA A 172 -3.70 6.25 6.55
CA ALA A 172 -2.74 5.16 6.71
C ALA A 172 -3.36 3.83 6.28
N TYR A 173 -2.63 3.10 5.46
CA TYR A 173 -3.01 1.79 4.93
C TYR A 173 -1.86 0.79 5.09
N ASP A 174 -2.20 -0.49 5.15
CA ASP A 174 -1.23 -1.57 5.25
C ASP A 174 -0.44 -1.72 3.94
N ARG A 175 0.74 -1.08 3.90
CA ARG A 175 1.66 -1.17 2.78
C ARG A 175 2.41 -2.50 2.71
N VAL A 176 2.42 -3.31 3.76
CA VAL A 176 3.05 -4.64 3.73
C VAL A 176 2.23 -5.59 2.85
N HIS A 177 0.91 -5.41 2.85
CA HIS A 177 -0.05 -6.14 2.04
C HIS A 177 -0.46 -5.40 0.76
N LEU A 178 0.39 -4.50 0.25
CA LEU A 178 0.10 -3.66 -0.91
C LEU A 178 -0.29 -4.47 -2.17
N THR A 179 0.20 -5.70 -2.31
CA THR A 179 -0.15 -6.60 -3.41
C THR A 179 -1.61 -7.03 -3.40
N GLU A 180 -2.27 -7.09 -2.23
CA GLU A 180 -3.71 -7.41 -2.14
C GLU A 180 -4.56 -6.38 -2.85
N TYR A 181 -4.09 -5.12 -2.97
CA TYR A 181 -4.74 -4.10 -3.78
C TYR A 181 -5.00 -4.58 -5.22
N PHE A 182 -4.17 -5.49 -5.75
CA PHE A 182 -4.37 -6.02 -7.08
C PHE A 182 -5.59 -6.93 -7.25
N GLU A 183 -6.08 -7.51 -6.15
CA GLU A 183 -7.24 -8.39 -6.15
C GLU A 183 -8.54 -7.59 -6.13
N HIS A 184 -8.60 -6.55 -5.30
CA HIS A 184 -9.85 -5.84 -5.03
C HIS A 184 -9.94 -4.45 -5.65
N ARG A 185 -8.82 -3.85 -6.09
CA ARG A 185 -8.74 -2.47 -6.64
C ARG A 185 -9.41 -1.44 -5.73
N ASP A 186 -9.30 -1.66 -4.44
CA ASP A 186 -10.03 -0.90 -3.43
C ASP A 186 -9.13 -0.55 -2.25
N ALA A 187 -8.60 0.68 -2.24
CA ALA A 187 -7.73 1.16 -1.19
C ALA A 187 -8.35 1.03 0.21
N GLN A 188 -9.68 1.10 0.34
CA GLN A 188 -10.37 1.06 1.63
C GLN A 188 -10.15 -0.24 2.39
N LYS A 189 -9.91 -1.36 1.70
CA LYS A 189 -9.63 -2.65 2.35
C LYS A 189 -8.26 -2.71 3.03
N LEU A 190 -7.34 -1.83 2.63
CA LEU A 190 -6.03 -1.71 3.25
C LEU A 190 -5.97 -0.63 4.31
N VAL A 191 -6.98 0.25 4.38
CA VAL A 191 -7.02 1.36 5.34
C VAL A 191 -7.04 0.80 6.77
N MET A 192 -6.18 1.35 7.63
CA MET A 192 -5.97 0.85 8.99
C MET A 192 -6.97 1.43 10.01
N THR A 193 -7.66 2.51 9.65
CA THR A 193 -8.59 3.20 10.57
C THR A 193 -9.60 4.05 9.81
N GLU A 194 -10.69 4.43 10.48
CA GLU A 194 -11.69 5.34 9.93
C GLU A 194 -11.39 6.81 10.26
N THR A 195 -11.84 7.73 9.42
CA THR A 195 -11.67 9.18 9.66
C THR A 195 -12.31 9.64 10.99
N SER A 196 -13.39 8.98 11.41
CA SER A 196 -14.09 9.22 12.68
C SER A 196 -13.17 9.09 13.90
N TRP A 197 -12.25 8.11 13.88
CA TRP A 197 -11.34 7.81 14.98
C TRP A 197 -10.53 9.03 15.42
N PHE A 198 -10.00 9.81 14.47
CA PHE A 198 -9.21 11.00 14.77
C PHE A 198 -10.02 12.06 15.51
N LYS A 199 -11.27 12.28 15.08
CA LYS A 199 -12.17 13.24 15.74
C LYS A 199 -12.55 12.78 17.15
N GLU A 200 -12.87 11.51 17.31
CA GLU A 200 -13.23 10.91 18.61
C GLU A 200 -12.10 11.05 19.63
N HIS A 201 -10.86 10.81 19.20
CA HIS A 201 -9.68 10.83 20.07
C HIS A 201 -8.97 12.20 20.11
N LYS A 202 -9.58 13.24 19.52
CA LYS A 202 -9.06 14.62 19.48
C LYS A 202 -7.65 14.73 18.86
N VAL A 203 -7.42 13.96 17.80
CA VAL A 203 -6.20 14.00 16.99
C VAL A 203 -6.49 14.80 15.71
N THR A 204 -5.62 15.75 15.38
CA THR A 204 -5.69 16.47 14.11
C THR A 204 -4.93 15.69 13.05
N LEU A 205 -5.60 15.24 11.99
CA LEU A 205 -4.96 14.61 10.83
C LEU A 205 -4.99 15.56 9.62
N LEU A 206 -3.84 15.77 9.00
CA LEU A 206 -3.66 16.54 7.77
C LEU A 206 -3.12 15.63 6.66
N THR A 207 -4.02 15.09 5.82
CA THR A 207 -3.65 14.32 4.61
C THR A 207 -3.39 15.27 3.43
N GLY A 208 -2.60 14.80 2.46
CA GLY A 208 -2.12 15.64 1.36
C GLY A 208 -1.23 16.80 1.83
N ALA A 209 -0.75 16.76 3.08
CA ALA A 209 0.05 17.82 3.68
C ALA A 209 1.50 17.35 3.87
N LYS A 210 2.43 18.01 3.18
CA LYS A 210 3.85 17.69 3.18
C LYS A 210 4.61 18.61 4.12
N VAL A 211 5.23 18.05 5.15
CA VAL A 211 6.24 18.79 5.94
C VAL A 211 7.47 18.99 5.07
N THR A 212 7.86 20.25 4.89
CA THR A 212 8.98 20.65 4.03
C THR A 212 10.22 21.03 4.81
N LYS A 213 10.08 21.36 6.11
CA LYS A 213 11.22 21.71 6.97
C LYS A 213 10.89 21.55 8.44
N ILE A 214 11.89 21.19 9.24
CA ILE A 214 11.82 21.20 10.70
C ILE A 214 12.79 22.27 11.22
N ASN A 215 12.27 23.31 11.86
CA ASN A 215 13.08 24.34 12.50
C ASN A 215 13.18 24.03 14.01
N ARG A 216 14.37 23.58 14.45
CA ARG A 216 14.62 23.24 15.86
C ARG A 216 14.79 24.45 16.77
N GLU A 217 15.28 25.57 16.23
CA GLU A 217 15.45 26.81 17.02
C GLU A 217 14.10 27.45 17.34
N LYS A 218 13.17 27.42 16.38
CA LYS A 218 11.80 27.93 16.55
C LYS A 218 10.83 26.90 17.12
N CYS A 219 11.25 25.64 17.27
CA CYS A 219 10.39 24.50 17.59
C CYS A 219 9.13 24.48 16.71
N ALA A 220 9.30 24.55 15.39
CA ALA A 220 8.20 24.59 14.44
C ALA A 220 8.47 23.75 13.18
N VAL A 221 7.42 23.21 12.57
CA VAL A 221 7.46 22.58 11.25
C VAL A 221 6.86 23.50 10.21
N GLU A 222 7.52 23.64 9.06
CA GLU A 222 6.96 24.26 7.88
C GLU A 222 6.36 23.16 7.00
N TYR A 223 5.15 23.38 6.49
CA TYR A 223 4.47 22.42 5.64
C TYR A 223 3.67 23.10 4.53
N THR A 224 3.40 22.32 3.48
CA THR A 224 2.49 22.68 2.40
C THR A 224 1.24 21.80 2.51
N ASP A 225 0.06 22.41 2.58
CA ASP A 225 -1.20 21.66 2.69
C ASP A 225 -1.68 21.12 1.33
N ALA A 226 -2.81 20.40 1.32
CA ALA A 226 -3.40 19.82 0.12
C ALA A 226 -3.82 20.87 -0.93
N ALA A 227 -3.96 22.15 -0.54
CA ALA A 227 -4.24 23.26 -1.43
C ALA A 227 -2.96 24.00 -1.89
N ASN A 228 -1.78 23.42 -1.63
CA ASN A 228 -0.46 24.00 -1.89
C ASN A 228 -0.16 25.29 -1.13
N LYS A 229 -0.86 25.55 -0.03
CA LYS A 229 -0.58 26.71 0.83
C LYS A 229 0.50 26.36 1.84
N LYS A 230 1.50 27.23 1.95
CA LYS A 230 2.57 27.12 2.95
C LYS A 230 2.08 27.65 4.29
N SER A 231 2.34 26.88 5.35
CA SER A 231 1.99 27.20 6.73
C SER A 231 3.08 26.71 7.69
N GLU A 232 3.02 27.18 8.94
CA GLU A 232 3.93 26.79 10.02
C GLU A 232 3.13 26.28 11.22
N LEU A 233 3.63 25.27 11.91
CA LEU A 233 3.02 24.73 13.13
C LEU A 233 4.08 24.52 14.21
N ALA A 234 3.89 25.15 15.37
CA ALA A 234 4.75 24.99 16.54
C ALA A 234 4.56 23.61 17.20
N TYR A 235 5.63 23.05 17.76
CA TYR A 235 5.63 21.77 18.47
C TYR A 235 6.44 21.83 19.77
N ASP A 236 6.11 20.96 20.73
CA ASP A 236 6.96 20.64 21.88
C ASP A 236 7.79 19.38 21.63
N ALA A 237 7.27 18.44 20.83
CA ALA A 237 8.02 17.31 20.31
C ALA A 237 7.62 16.98 18.87
N VAL A 238 8.60 16.52 18.09
CA VAL A 238 8.39 16.03 16.73
C VAL A 238 8.76 14.55 16.64
N VAL A 239 7.89 13.76 16.01
CA VAL A 239 8.07 12.34 15.75
C VAL A 239 8.25 12.16 14.25
N MET A 240 9.41 11.65 13.84
CA MET A 240 9.74 11.45 12.44
C MET A 240 9.39 10.01 12.02
N ALA A 241 8.22 9.85 11.40
CA ALA A 241 7.72 8.60 10.84
C ALA A 241 7.67 8.66 9.29
N THR A 242 8.67 9.31 8.68
CA THR A 242 8.74 9.63 7.24
C THR A 242 8.93 8.40 6.35
N GLY A 243 9.37 7.27 6.92
CA GLY A 243 9.50 6.00 6.22
C GLY A 243 10.64 6.00 5.20
N SER A 244 10.36 5.43 4.02
CA SER A 244 11.36 5.19 2.97
C SER A 244 10.78 5.43 1.57
N TYR A 245 11.66 5.68 0.60
CA TYR A 245 11.33 5.82 -0.81
C TYR A 245 12.00 4.72 -1.66
N PRO A 246 11.46 4.38 -2.84
CA PRO A 246 12.06 3.40 -3.75
C PRO A 246 13.41 3.89 -4.27
N PHE A 247 14.42 3.03 -4.21
CA PHE A 247 15.71 3.31 -4.82
C PHE A 247 15.64 3.02 -6.32
N VAL A 248 15.87 4.05 -7.13
CA VAL A 248 16.02 3.92 -8.59
C VAL A 248 17.52 3.91 -8.90
N PRO A 249 18.10 2.78 -9.37
CA PRO A 249 19.51 2.72 -9.72
C PRO A 249 19.83 3.69 -10.86
N PRO A 250 21.03 4.30 -10.87
CA PRO A 250 21.46 5.10 -12.01
C PRO A 250 21.59 4.19 -13.23
N LEU A 251 20.72 4.40 -14.22
CA LEU A 251 20.73 3.72 -15.51
C LEU A 251 20.56 4.78 -16.60
N LYS A 252 21.35 4.69 -17.68
CA LYS A 252 21.28 5.65 -18.78
C LYS A 252 19.84 5.72 -19.32
N ASN A 253 19.35 6.94 -19.52
CA ASN A 253 17.99 7.29 -19.95
C ASN A 253 16.84 6.92 -18.99
N LEU A 254 17.12 6.29 -17.84
CA LEU A 254 16.08 6.00 -16.85
C LEU A 254 15.82 7.22 -15.97
N THR A 255 14.67 7.86 -16.17
CA THR A 255 14.07 8.80 -15.21
C THR A 255 12.62 8.39 -14.96
N MET A 256 12.07 8.75 -13.80
CA MET A 256 10.64 8.47 -13.51
C MET A 256 9.67 9.37 -14.30
N GLU A 257 10.20 10.29 -15.12
CA GLU A 257 9.41 11.10 -16.07
C GLU A 257 9.17 10.34 -17.39
N VAL A 258 9.97 9.30 -17.68
CA VAL A 258 9.80 8.47 -18.88
C VAL A 258 8.49 7.71 -18.78
N LYS A 259 7.62 7.87 -19.78
CA LYS A 259 6.34 7.15 -19.82
C LYS A 259 6.59 5.64 -19.94
N GLY A 260 5.97 4.87 -19.06
CA GLY A 260 6.17 3.43 -18.98
C GLY A 260 7.20 3.00 -17.93
N ALA A 261 7.92 3.93 -17.30
CA ALA A 261 8.75 3.64 -16.13
C ALA A 261 7.97 3.91 -14.84
N PHE A 262 7.97 2.95 -13.92
CA PHE A 262 7.23 2.99 -12.66
C PHE A 262 8.08 2.53 -11.49
N VAL A 263 7.64 2.86 -10.29
CA VAL A 263 8.07 2.22 -9.03
C VAL A 263 6.90 1.46 -8.42
N TYR A 264 7.18 0.61 -7.44
CA TYR A 264 6.15 -0.17 -6.74
C TYR A 264 6.13 0.19 -5.24
N ARG A 265 5.32 1.16 -4.83
CA ARG A 265 5.37 1.67 -3.44
C ARG A 265 4.09 2.23 -2.86
N THR A 266 3.39 3.10 -3.55
CA THR A 266 2.15 3.76 -3.09
C THR A 266 0.96 3.27 -3.90
N ILE A 267 -0.26 3.40 -3.38
CA ILE A 267 -1.47 3.09 -4.14
C ILE A 267 -1.54 3.91 -5.44
N GLU A 268 -1.08 5.16 -5.42
CA GLU A 268 -1.01 6.00 -6.62
C GLU A 268 -0.06 5.40 -7.68
N ASP A 269 1.11 4.88 -7.28
CA ASP A 269 2.01 4.17 -8.20
C ASP A 269 1.31 2.97 -8.84
N LEU A 270 0.57 2.20 -8.04
CA LEU A 270 -0.17 1.02 -8.49
C LEU A 270 -1.28 1.39 -9.48
N GLU A 271 -2.05 2.45 -9.19
CA GLU A 271 -3.11 2.95 -10.08
C GLU A 271 -2.54 3.42 -11.43
N ASN A 272 -1.38 4.08 -11.41
CA ASN A 272 -0.66 4.50 -12.61
C ASN A 272 -0.21 3.29 -13.44
N MET A 273 0.35 2.25 -12.79
CA MET A 273 0.71 0.99 -13.44
C MET A 273 -0.50 0.29 -14.07
N ILE A 274 -1.61 0.13 -13.32
CA ILE A 274 -2.86 -0.50 -13.79
C ILE A 274 -3.44 0.26 -14.99
N THR A 275 -3.33 1.59 -14.98
CA THR A 275 -3.80 2.42 -16.08
C THR A 275 -2.95 2.23 -17.32
N TYR A 276 -1.63 2.25 -17.19
CA TYR A 276 -0.70 2.08 -18.30
C TYR A 276 -0.75 0.67 -18.91
N ALA A 277 -0.92 -0.36 -18.06
CA ALA A 277 -0.99 -1.77 -18.46
C ALA A 277 -2.08 -2.06 -19.52
N LYS A 278 -3.12 -1.23 -19.59
CA LYS A 278 -4.19 -1.35 -20.59
C LYS A 278 -3.70 -1.10 -22.02
N THR A 279 -2.58 -0.41 -22.17
CA THR A 279 -2.00 -0.02 -23.46
C THR A 279 -0.62 -0.62 -23.70
N SER A 280 -0.11 -1.44 -22.77
CA SER A 280 1.14 -2.18 -22.91
C SER A 280 0.89 -3.68 -23.01
N LYS A 281 1.87 -4.40 -23.54
CA LYS A 281 1.84 -5.87 -23.65
C LYS A 281 2.96 -6.54 -22.88
N LYS A 282 4.13 -5.91 -22.81
CA LYS A 282 5.32 -6.53 -22.21
C LYS A 282 5.93 -5.65 -21.14
N ALA A 283 6.22 -6.25 -20.00
CA ALA A 283 6.72 -5.58 -18.81
C ALA A 283 7.96 -6.28 -18.25
N ALA A 284 8.90 -5.51 -17.72
CA ALA A 284 9.96 -6.07 -16.87
C ALA A 284 9.99 -5.40 -15.50
N VAL A 285 10.42 -6.16 -14.50
CA VAL A 285 10.67 -5.69 -13.15
C VAL A 285 12.15 -5.80 -12.84
N ILE A 286 12.76 -4.68 -12.44
CA ILE A 286 14.14 -4.65 -11.95
C ILE A 286 14.14 -5.06 -10.49
N GLY A 287 14.82 -6.16 -10.18
CA GLY A 287 14.95 -6.74 -8.85
C GLY A 287 14.15 -8.03 -8.70
N GLY A 288 14.85 -9.10 -8.30
CA GLY A 288 14.34 -10.43 -7.98
C GLY A 288 14.32 -10.71 -6.47
N GLY A 289 14.29 -9.67 -5.64
CA GLY A 289 13.98 -9.77 -4.21
C GLY A 289 12.48 -9.87 -3.96
N LEU A 290 12.06 -9.95 -2.69
CA LEU A 290 10.66 -10.14 -2.30
C LEU A 290 9.69 -9.12 -2.97
N LEU A 291 9.95 -7.82 -2.82
CA LEU A 291 9.12 -6.78 -3.43
C LEU A 291 9.17 -6.80 -4.96
N GLY A 292 10.28 -7.24 -5.54
CA GLY A 292 10.45 -7.36 -6.98
C GLY A 292 9.59 -8.48 -7.55
N LEU A 293 9.57 -9.64 -6.88
CA LEU A 293 8.70 -10.75 -7.26
C LEU A 293 7.21 -10.44 -7.05
N GLU A 294 6.87 -9.62 -6.05
CA GLU A 294 5.51 -9.10 -5.84
C GLU A 294 5.08 -8.20 -6.98
N ALA A 295 5.95 -7.27 -7.38
CA ALA A 295 5.72 -6.41 -8.53
C ALA A 295 5.65 -7.21 -9.84
N ALA A 296 6.47 -8.26 -10.00
CA ALA A 296 6.47 -9.14 -11.16
C ALA A 296 5.14 -9.90 -11.30
N LYS A 297 4.64 -10.44 -10.19
CA LYS A 297 3.32 -11.06 -10.16
C LYS A 297 2.22 -10.05 -10.46
N ALA A 298 2.31 -8.85 -9.90
CA ALA A 298 1.34 -7.80 -10.14
C ALA A 298 1.24 -7.42 -11.63
N VAL A 299 2.37 -7.27 -12.34
CA VAL A 299 2.35 -7.01 -13.80
C VAL A 299 1.86 -8.23 -14.61
N TYR A 300 2.21 -9.45 -14.18
CA TYR A 300 1.69 -10.67 -14.79
C TYR A 300 0.17 -10.79 -14.68
N ASP A 301 -0.39 -10.46 -13.53
CA ASP A 301 -1.84 -10.47 -13.30
C ASP A 301 -2.54 -9.39 -14.11
N LEU A 302 -1.87 -8.26 -14.39
CA LEU A 302 -2.31 -7.26 -15.37
C LEU A 302 -2.24 -7.73 -16.83
N GLY A 303 -1.94 -9.00 -17.09
CA GLY A 303 -1.95 -9.61 -18.41
C GLY A 303 -0.72 -9.31 -19.25
N GLN A 304 0.37 -8.82 -18.65
CA GLN A 304 1.61 -8.51 -19.35
C GLN A 304 2.46 -9.77 -19.56
N ASP A 305 3.20 -9.83 -20.66
CA ASP A 305 4.35 -10.72 -20.83
C ASP A 305 5.47 -10.21 -19.90
N SER A 306 5.77 -10.98 -18.85
CA SER A 306 6.39 -10.44 -17.64
C SER A 306 7.78 -11.00 -17.40
N HIS A 307 8.75 -10.09 -17.26
CA HIS A 307 10.15 -10.42 -17.05
C HIS A 307 10.63 -9.95 -15.68
N VAL A 308 11.49 -10.73 -15.02
CA VAL A 308 12.24 -10.32 -13.82
C VAL A 308 13.71 -10.19 -14.18
N LEU A 309 14.29 -9.03 -13.90
CA LEU A 309 15.70 -8.75 -14.16
C LEU A 309 16.43 -8.70 -12.81
N GLU A 310 17.15 -9.77 -12.47
CA GLU A 310 17.91 -9.88 -11.22
C GLU A 310 19.41 -9.86 -11.49
N MET A 311 20.12 -8.99 -10.76
CA MET A 311 21.55 -8.81 -10.90
C MET A 311 22.35 -9.98 -10.30
N ALA A 312 21.85 -10.59 -9.24
CA ALA A 312 22.44 -11.75 -8.60
C ALA A 312 22.31 -13.03 -9.46
N PRO A 313 23.09 -14.07 -9.16
CA PRO A 313 23.00 -15.35 -9.89
C PRO A 313 21.70 -16.14 -9.66
N PHE A 314 20.88 -15.74 -8.69
CA PHE A 314 19.62 -16.40 -8.32
C PHE A 314 18.68 -15.42 -7.59
N LEU A 315 17.39 -15.79 -7.51
CA LEU A 315 16.35 -14.97 -6.87
C LEU A 315 16.44 -14.95 -5.35
N MET A 316 15.95 -13.86 -4.73
CA MET A 316 15.96 -13.62 -3.27
C MET A 316 17.33 -13.88 -2.60
N PRO A 317 18.44 -13.28 -3.10
CA PRO A 317 19.79 -13.59 -2.65
C PRO A 317 20.08 -13.22 -1.19
N THR A 318 19.25 -12.39 -0.56
CA THR A 318 19.32 -12.05 0.87
C THR A 318 18.63 -13.07 1.77
N GLN A 319 17.76 -13.94 1.23
CA GLN A 319 16.92 -14.85 2.00
C GLN A 319 17.20 -16.32 1.69
N LEU A 320 17.66 -16.63 0.47
CA LEU A 320 17.86 -18.00 -0.02
C LEU A 320 19.33 -18.24 -0.36
N ASP A 321 19.70 -19.51 -0.39
CA ASP A 321 20.92 -19.97 -1.06
C ASP A 321 20.65 -20.21 -2.56
N GLU A 322 21.70 -20.57 -3.30
CA GLU A 322 21.60 -20.79 -4.75
C GLU A 322 20.59 -21.89 -5.11
N GLY A 323 20.55 -22.98 -4.32
CA GLY A 323 19.62 -24.08 -4.54
C GLY A 323 18.17 -23.64 -4.38
N GLY A 324 17.85 -22.93 -3.29
CA GLY A 324 16.53 -22.36 -3.04
C GLY A 324 16.14 -21.31 -4.07
N GLY A 325 17.06 -20.45 -4.47
CA GLY A 325 16.83 -19.42 -5.48
C GLY A 325 16.53 -20.01 -6.87
N LYS A 326 17.24 -21.07 -7.28
CA LYS A 326 16.96 -21.79 -8.54
C LYS A 326 15.63 -22.55 -8.50
N ALA A 327 15.31 -23.19 -7.37
CA ALA A 327 14.00 -23.83 -7.20
C ALA A 327 12.85 -22.82 -7.30
N LEU A 328 13.02 -21.64 -6.69
CA LEU A 328 12.07 -20.54 -6.81
C LEU A 328 11.97 -20.02 -8.25
N GLN A 329 13.10 -19.86 -8.94
CA GLN A 329 13.12 -19.44 -10.35
C GLN A 329 12.26 -20.37 -11.22
N GLY A 330 12.45 -21.69 -11.13
CA GLY A 330 11.66 -22.64 -11.91
C GLY A 330 10.16 -22.51 -11.66
N LYS A 331 9.74 -22.21 -10.42
CA LYS A 331 8.33 -21.98 -10.08
C LYS A 331 7.76 -20.70 -10.68
N ILE A 332 8.54 -19.63 -10.67
CA ILE A 332 8.16 -18.36 -11.29
C ILE A 332 8.03 -18.54 -12.81
N GLU A 333 8.94 -19.28 -13.43
CA GLU A 333 8.92 -19.58 -14.87
C GLU A 333 7.77 -20.50 -15.27
N GLU A 334 7.42 -21.50 -14.46
CA GLU A 334 6.22 -22.34 -14.65
C GLU A 334 4.92 -21.51 -14.67
N MET A 335 4.89 -20.37 -13.99
CA MET A 335 3.75 -19.44 -14.04
C MET A 335 3.73 -18.58 -15.31
N GLY A 336 4.77 -18.66 -16.16
CA GLY A 336 4.90 -17.87 -17.37
C GLY A 336 5.59 -16.51 -17.18
N ILE A 337 6.27 -16.30 -16.05
CA ILE A 337 7.10 -15.12 -15.81
C ILE A 337 8.56 -15.47 -16.13
N GLN A 338 9.16 -14.80 -17.10
CA GLN A 338 10.55 -15.06 -17.49
C GLN A 338 11.53 -14.45 -16.48
N VAL A 339 12.57 -15.19 -16.10
CA VAL A 339 13.58 -14.73 -15.14
C VAL A 339 14.94 -14.61 -15.81
N HIS A 340 15.54 -13.43 -15.72
CA HIS A 340 16.87 -13.13 -16.23
C HIS A 340 17.80 -12.89 -15.04
N THR A 341 18.53 -13.93 -14.63
CA THR A 341 19.55 -13.79 -13.57
C THR A 341 20.86 -13.26 -14.14
N LYS A 342 21.76 -12.80 -13.27
CA LYS A 342 23.00 -12.11 -13.66
C LYS A 342 22.76 -10.91 -14.60
N SER A 343 21.54 -10.36 -14.62
CA SER A 343 21.17 -9.27 -15.50
C SER A 343 22.01 -8.03 -15.22
N ARG A 344 22.71 -7.52 -16.23
CA ARG A 344 23.42 -6.23 -16.19
C ARG A 344 22.78 -5.28 -17.19
N LEU A 345 22.05 -4.30 -16.68
CA LEU A 345 21.38 -3.29 -17.50
C LEU A 345 22.37 -2.22 -17.92
N GLN A 346 22.35 -1.84 -19.19
CA GLN A 346 23.25 -0.82 -19.77
C GLN A 346 22.52 0.50 -19.97
N GLU A 347 21.36 0.46 -20.62
CA GLU A 347 20.52 1.63 -20.82
C GLU A 347 19.06 1.25 -21.03
N LEU A 348 18.18 2.18 -20.64
CA LEU A 348 16.79 2.15 -21.04
C LEU A 348 16.68 2.68 -22.48
N VAL A 349 16.05 1.90 -23.35
CA VAL A 349 15.74 2.34 -24.71
C VAL A 349 14.43 3.12 -24.67
N VAL A 350 14.51 4.39 -25.07
CA VAL A 350 13.40 5.34 -25.02
C VAL A 350 13.14 5.90 -26.41
N GLU A 351 11.89 5.83 -26.88
CA GLU A 351 11.45 6.40 -28.15
C GLU A 351 10.24 7.31 -27.92
N GLY A 352 10.30 8.55 -28.41
CA GLY A 352 9.21 9.53 -28.21
C GLY A 352 8.89 9.80 -26.73
N GLY A 353 9.88 9.67 -25.84
CA GLY A 353 9.72 9.83 -24.39
C GLY A 353 9.02 8.65 -23.70
N LYS A 354 8.91 7.49 -24.37
CA LYS A 354 8.32 6.26 -23.83
C LYS A 354 9.31 5.11 -23.82
N VAL A 355 9.17 4.22 -22.85
CA VAL A 355 9.90 2.95 -22.79
C VAL A 355 9.64 2.12 -24.06
N LYS A 356 10.72 1.57 -24.64
CA LYS A 356 10.68 0.61 -25.77
C LYS A 356 11.46 -0.67 -25.52
N GLY A 357 12.36 -0.63 -24.55
CA GLY A 357 13.15 -1.79 -24.19
C GLY A 357 14.22 -1.44 -23.19
N VAL A 358 15.01 -2.45 -22.84
CA VAL A 358 16.22 -2.27 -22.05
C VAL A 358 17.34 -3.05 -22.71
N MET A 359 18.50 -2.41 -22.86
CA MET A 359 19.71 -3.10 -23.29
C MET A 359 20.34 -3.77 -22.08
N LEU A 360 20.58 -5.07 -22.16
CA LEU A 360 21.19 -5.83 -21.07
C LEU A 360 22.06 -6.99 -21.57
N THR A 361 22.79 -7.56 -20.63
CA THR A 361 23.35 -8.94 -20.70
C THR A 361 22.73 -9.73 -19.57
N ASP A 362 22.67 -11.05 -19.68
CA ASP A 362 22.16 -11.93 -18.63
C ASP A 362 22.97 -13.23 -18.54
N ALA A 363 22.48 -14.20 -17.76
CA ALA A 363 23.16 -15.48 -17.58
C ALA A 363 23.30 -16.31 -18.88
N ASP A 364 22.39 -16.11 -19.85
CA ASP A 364 22.32 -16.88 -21.09
C ASP A 364 22.91 -16.11 -22.28
N HIS A 365 23.04 -14.79 -22.17
CA HIS A 365 23.53 -13.89 -23.21
C HIS A 365 24.67 -13.01 -22.67
N GLU A 366 25.91 -13.43 -22.92
CA GLU A 366 27.11 -12.65 -22.57
C GLU A 366 27.25 -11.36 -23.39
N GLU A 367 26.75 -11.38 -24.63
CA GLU A 367 26.74 -10.21 -25.50
C GLU A 367 25.47 -9.35 -25.27
N PRO A 368 25.57 -8.01 -25.35
CA PRO A 368 24.44 -7.13 -25.09
C PRO A 368 23.33 -7.33 -26.12
N TYR A 369 22.09 -7.47 -25.64
CA TYR A 369 20.90 -7.58 -26.48
C TYR A 369 19.77 -6.67 -25.98
N LEU A 370 18.82 -6.41 -26.88
CA LEU A 370 17.63 -5.63 -26.58
C LEU A 370 16.53 -6.56 -26.07
N LEU A 371 16.10 -6.37 -24.83
CA LEU A 371 14.81 -6.87 -24.38
C LEU A 371 13.75 -5.80 -24.68
N GLU A 372 13.00 -5.99 -25.76
CA GLU A 372 11.85 -5.13 -26.09
C GLU A 372 10.78 -5.23 -25.01
N LEU A 373 10.27 -4.10 -24.54
CA LEU A 373 9.19 -3.99 -23.55
C LEU A 373 8.56 -2.60 -23.57
N ASP A 374 7.34 -2.48 -23.04
CA ASP A 374 6.58 -1.23 -23.01
C ASP A 374 6.54 -0.60 -21.60
N MET A 375 6.71 -1.45 -20.57
CA MET A 375 6.63 -1.10 -19.16
C MET A 375 7.87 -1.60 -18.42
N LEU A 376 8.43 -0.75 -17.57
CA LEU A 376 9.52 -1.10 -16.66
C LEU A 376 9.11 -0.70 -15.24
N VAL A 377 9.18 -1.64 -14.30
CA VAL A 377 8.93 -1.38 -12.88
C VAL A 377 10.24 -1.53 -12.10
N VAL A 378 10.60 -0.50 -11.34
CA VAL A 378 11.83 -0.50 -10.56
C VAL A 378 11.55 -0.93 -9.12
N SER A 379 12.14 -2.05 -8.72
CA SER A 379 12.06 -2.63 -7.37
C SER A 379 13.45 -3.04 -6.87
N ALA A 380 14.40 -2.10 -6.94
CA ALA A 380 15.82 -2.34 -6.60
C ALA A 380 16.15 -2.02 -5.13
N GLY A 381 15.16 -2.08 -4.24
CA GLY A 381 15.27 -1.75 -2.82
C GLY A 381 14.77 -0.35 -2.47
N ILE A 382 15.00 0.05 -1.22
CA ILE A 382 14.51 1.32 -0.64
C ILE A 382 15.66 2.10 0.03
N ARG A 383 15.42 3.39 0.23
CA ARG A 383 16.26 4.30 1.03
C ARG A 383 15.41 5.06 2.04
N ALA A 384 15.96 5.32 3.22
CA ALA A 384 15.26 6.06 4.25
C ALA A 384 14.96 7.50 3.79
N ARG A 385 13.78 8.02 4.12
CA ARG A 385 13.43 9.44 3.92
C ARG A 385 13.99 10.26 5.07
N ASP A 386 15.29 10.52 5.00
CA ASP A 386 16.08 11.20 6.04
C ASP A 386 16.36 12.67 5.73
N GLU A 387 15.77 13.22 4.67
CA GLU A 387 16.05 14.56 4.17
C GLU A 387 15.74 15.62 5.22
N LEU A 388 14.56 15.53 5.85
CA LEU A 388 14.16 16.45 6.93
C LEU A 388 15.13 16.39 8.12
N ALA A 389 15.64 15.20 8.45
CA ALA A 389 16.52 15.01 9.59
C ALA A 389 17.90 15.61 9.30
N ARG A 390 18.43 15.34 8.10
CA ARG A 390 19.68 15.92 7.61
C ARG A 390 19.61 17.45 7.59
N GLU A 391 18.53 18.02 7.08
CA GLU A 391 18.32 19.47 6.98
C GLU A 391 18.20 20.15 8.35
N CYS A 392 17.64 19.47 9.36
CA CYS A 392 17.55 19.99 10.72
C CYS A 392 18.72 19.59 11.63
N GLY A 393 19.81 19.06 11.06
CA GLY A 393 21.04 18.76 11.80
C GLY A 393 20.91 17.59 12.78
N VAL A 394 20.01 16.64 12.50
CA VAL A 394 19.93 15.37 13.22
C VAL A 394 20.95 14.39 12.62
N GLU A 395 21.62 13.63 13.47
CA GLU A 395 22.60 12.64 13.06
C GLU A 395 21.99 11.55 12.14
N ILE A 396 22.66 11.29 11.03
CA ILE A 396 22.25 10.30 10.01
C ILE A 396 23.26 9.16 9.96
N GLY A 397 22.76 7.93 9.88
CA GLY A 397 23.61 6.74 9.77
C GLY A 397 24.38 6.70 8.45
N ALA A 398 25.50 5.98 8.43
CA ALA A 398 26.38 5.89 7.26
C ALA A 398 25.69 5.38 5.98
N ARG A 399 24.60 4.61 6.12
CA ARG A 399 23.79 4.07 5.01
C ARG A 399 22.47 4.83 4.80
N GLY A 400 22.33 6.01 5.43
CA GLY A 400 21.08 6.74 5.55
C GLY A 400 20.25 6.31 6.77
N GLY A 401 19.19 7.07 7.04
CA GLY A 401 18.30 6.87 8.18
C GLY A 401 18.72 7.62 9.44
N ILE A 402 17.73 7.93 10.27
CA ILE A 402 17.92 8.70 11.50
C ILE A 402 18.61 7.83 12.56
N VAL A 403 19.71 8.32 13.14
CA VAL A 403 20.34 7.66 14.29
C VAL A 403 19.50 7.90 15.53
N ILE A 404 19.24 6.84 16.29
CA ILE A 404 18.40 6.87 17.49
C ILE A 404 19.07 6.14 18.65
N ASP A 405 18.77 6.58 19.88
CA ASP A 405 19.08 5.84 21.10
C ASP A 405 18.09 4.69 21.35
N SER A 406 18.31 3.91 22.42
CA SER A 406 17.43 2.80 22.82
C SER A 406 16.02 3.21 23.24
N ARG A 407 15.73 4.52 23.29
CA ARG A 407 14.41 5.10 23.57
C ARG A 407 13.82 5.77 22.32
N CYS A 408 14.38 5.51 21.14
CA CYS A 408 13.97 6.08 19.87
C CYS A 408 14.11 7.61 19.78
N ARG A 409 15.04 8.22 20.53
CA ARG A 409 15.33 9.66 20.46
C ARG A 409 16.54 9.92 19.58
N SER A 410 16.47 10.97 18.76
CA SER A 410 17.59 11.45 17.97
C SER A 410 18.51 12.39 18.76
N SER A 411 19.64 12.78 18.13
CA SER A 411 20.67 13.71 18.65
C SER A 411 20.22 15.14 18.95
#